data_AF-A0A534WK63-F1
#
_entry.id   AF-A0A534WK63-F1
#
_cell.length_a   1.000
_cell.length_b   1.000
_cell.length_c   1.000
_cell.angle_alpha   90.00
_cell.angle_beta   90.00
_cell.angle_gamma   90.00
#
_symmetry.space_group_name_H-M   'P 1'
#
loop_
_entity.id
_entity.type
_entity.pdbx_description
1 polymer ?
#
loop_
_entity_poly.entity_id
_entity_poly.type
_entity_poly.pdbx_seq_one_letter_code
_entity_poly.pdbx_strand_id
1 'polypeptide(L)'
;MLRPVDGPHRVLSRGCGYLSASAQRSSRLWPGHPEGFLEAFANVYTDAADAVLARRDGIAVDRLNLFPTVEDGVLGVKFVDAVVDSHLSDGAWVNATLDLSRLTEV
;
A
#
# COMPACT_ATOMS: atom_id res chain seq x y z
N MET A 1 16.19 -6.50 -10.34
CA MET A 1 17.55 -6.94 -9.97
C MET A 1 17.73 -6.71 -8.47
N LEU A 2 17.72 -7.78 -7.69
CA LEU A 2 17.94 -7.77 -6.24
C LEU A 2 19.36 -8.28 -5.97
N ARG A 3 20.14 -7.54 -5.18
CA ARG A 3 21.49 -7.93 -4.74
C ARG A 3 21.52 -8.04 -3.22
N PRO A 4 21.24 -9.23 -2.66
CA PRO A 4 21.38 -9.46 -1.22
C PRO A 4 22.84 -9.29 -0.77
N VAL A 5 23.05 -8.84 0.46
CA VAL A 5 24.39 -8.66 1.05
C VAL A 5 25.18 -9.99 1.05
N ASP A 6 24.52 -11.07 1.45
CA ASP A 6 25.14 -12.41 1.61
C ASP A 6 24.70 -13.40 0.52
N GLY A 7 24.53 -12.96 -0.73
CA GLY A 7 24.01 -13.86 -1.75
C GLY A 7 24.28 -13.48 -3.19
N PRO A 8 24.03 -14.43 -4.11
CA PRO A 8 24.14 -14.15 -5.53
C PRO A 8 23.08 -13.15 -5.96
N HIS A 9 23.38 -12.39 -7.00
CA HIS A 9 22.42 -11.54 -7.68
C HIS A 9 21.20 -12.35 -8.16
N ARG A 10 20.00 -11.79 -7.97
CA ARG A 10 18.73 -12.40 -8.36
C ARG A 10 17.94 -11.47 -9.25
N VAL A 11 17.38 -12.00 -10.33
CA VAL A 11 16.32 -11.33 -11.10
C VAL A 11 15.00 -11.90 -10.62
N LEU A 12 14.19 -11.04 -10.00
CA LEU A 12 12.83 -11.39 -9.58
C LEU A 12 11.87 -10.88 -10.64
N SER A 13 11.05 -11.78 -11.18
CA SER A 13 10.01 -11.49 -12.16
C SER A 13 8.65 -11.75 -11.54
N ARG A 14 7.70 -10.84 -11.80
CA ARG A 14 6.29 -10.95 -11.37
C ARG A 14 5.65 -12.26 -11.83
N GLY A 15 4.63 -12.73 -11.11
CA GLY A 15 3.88 -13.95 -11.43
C GLY A 15 4.64 -15.27 -11.20
N CYS A 16 5.87 -15.23 -10.65
CA CYS A 16 6.64 -16.43 -10.35
C CYS A 16 6.35 -16.96 -8.94
N GLY A 17 6.28 -18.28 -8.79
CA GLY A 17 5.94 -18.95 -7.52
C GLY A 17 6.98 -18.81 -6.40
N TYR A 18 8.18 -18.30 -6.68
CA TYR A 18 9.18 -17.99 -5.65
C TYR A 18 8.94 -16.64 -4.94
N LEU A 19 7.96 -15.86 -5.38
CA LEU A 19 7.61 -14.58 -4.77
C LEU A 19 6.77 -14.77 -3.51
N SER A 20 6.64 -13.72 -2.70
CA SER A 20 5.78 -13.72 -1.51
C SER A 20 4.30 -13.97 -1.87
N ALA A 21 3.52 -14.46 -0.91
CA ALA A 21 2.08 -14.66 -1.10
C ALA A 21 1.35 -13.37 -1.55
N SER A 22 1.74 -12.22 -1.01
CA SER A 22 1.21 -10.91 -1.44
C SER A 22 1.49 -10.62 -2.91
N ALA A 23 2.72 -10.85 -3.39
CA ALA A 23 3.09 -10.61 -4.78
C ALA A 23 2.44 -11.60 -5.75
N GLN A 24 2.23 -12.84 -5.31
CA GLN A 24 1.48 -13.84 -6.07
C GLN A 24 0.01 -13.44 -6.22
N ARG A 25 -0.65 -13.03 -5.12
CA ARG A 25 -2.05 -12.57 -5.11
C ARG A 25 -2.27 -11.36 -6.02
N SER A 26 -1.31 -10.44 -6.09
CA SER A 26 -1.42 -9.23 -6.91
C SER A 26 -1.16 -9.45 -8.41
N SER A 27 -0.69 -10.63 -8.83
CA SER A 27 -0.42 -10.93 -10.24
C SER A 27 -1.58 -11.72 -10.85
N ARG A 28 -2.07 -11.31 -12.03
CA ARG A 28 -3.23 -11.95 -12.68
C ARG A 28 -2.85 -12.78 -13.90
N LEU A 29 -1.77 -12.39 -14.57
CA LEU A 29 -1.24 -13.05 -15.75
C LEU A 29 0.04 -13.82 -15.41
N TRP A 30 0.37 -14.79 -16.24
CA TRP A 30 1.59 -15.55 -16.09
C TRP A 30 2.83 -14.71 -16.42
N PRO A 31 4.02 -15.15 -15.98
CA PRO A 31 5.27 -14.42 -16.24
C PRO A 31 5.48 -14.10 -17.72
N GLY A 32 5.88 -12.86 -18.01
CA GLY A 32 6.15 -12.39 -19.37
C GLY A 32 5.00 -11.59 -20.02
N HIS A 33 3.80 -11.65 -19.46
CA HIS A 33 2.68 -10.81 -19.93
C HIS A 33 2.70 -9.47 -19.20
N PRO A 34 2.46 -8.35 -19.89
CA PRO A 34 2.42 -7.05 -19.24
C PRO A 34 1.14 -6.93 -18.41
N GLU A 35 1.31 -6.42 -17.19
CA GLU A 35 0.24 -5.80 -16.40
C GLU A 35 0.77 -4.42 -15.99
N GLY A 36 -0.13 -3.54 -15.59
CA GLY A 36 0.25 -2.22 -15.15
C GLY A 36 -0.88 -1.52 -14.43
N PHE A 37 -1.21 -0.32 -14.91
CA PHE A 37 -2.11 0.59 -14.21
C PHE A 37 -3.49 -0.01 -13.93
N LEU A 38 -4.10 -0.67 -14.92
CA LEU A 38 -5.43 -1.24 -14.78
C LEU A 38 -5.47 -2.38 -13.76
N GLU A 39 -4.49 -3.28 -13.80
CA GLU A 39 -4.43 -4.39 -12.85
C GLU A 39 -4.09 -3.92 -11.42
N ALA A 40 -3.26 -2.88 -11.29
CA ALA A 40 -2.99 -2.25 -10.00
C ALA A 40 -4.28 -1.67 -9.38
N PHE A 41 -5.10 -0.96 -10.17
CA PHE A 41 -6.40 -0.48 -9.71
C PHE A 41 -7.36 -1.64 -9.41
N ALA A 42 -7.40 -2.67 -10.25
CA ALA A 42 -8.22 -3.84 -10.02
C ALA A 42 -7.89 -4.51 -8.68
N ASN A 43 -6.61 -4.54 -8.28
CA ASN A 43 -6.19 -5.05 -6.98
C ASN A 43 -6.77 -4.22 -5.83
N VAL A 44 -6.65 -2.88 -5.88
CA VAL A 44 -7.22 -2.00 -4.84
C VAL A 44 -8.74 -2.19 -4.71
N TYR A 45 -9.46 -2.24 -5.83
CA TYR A 45 -10.91 -2.43 -5.84
C TYR A 45 -11.34 -3.81 -5.35
N THR A 46 -10.60 -4.86 -5.70
CA THR A 46 -10.87 -6.22 -5.24
C THR A 46 -10.71 -6.30 -3.72
N ASP A 47 -9.63 -5.74 -3.17
CA ASP A 47 -9.33 -5.77 -1.74
C ASP A 47 -10.38 -4.99 -0.93
N ALA A 48 -10.81 -3.84 -1.43
CA ALA A 48 -11.90 -3.07 -0.83
C ALA A 48 -13.24 -3.82 -0.90
N ALA A 49 -13.56 -4.45 -2.02
CA ALA A 49 -14.78 -5.25 -2.17
C ALA A 49 -14.80 -6.46 -1.22
N ASP A 50 -13.69 -7.19 -1.12
CA ASP A 50 -13.53 -8.32 -0.20
C ASP A 50 -13.74 -7.87 1.25
N ALA A 51 -13.21 -6.70 1.64
CA ALA A 51 -13.40 -6.15 2.98
C ALA A 51 -14.87 -5.79 3.27
N VAL A 52 -15.58 -5.21 2.28
CA VAL A 52 -17.01 -4.91 2.39
C VAL A 52 -17.84 -6.17 2.54
N LEU A 53 -17.57 -7.19 1.72
CA LEU A 53 -18.27 -8.48 1.76
C LEU A 53 -18.01 -9.22 3.08
N ALA A 54 -16.76 -9.28 3.53
CA ALA A 54 -16.40 -9.88 4.81
C ALA A 54 -17.12 -9.19 5.98
N ARG A 55 -17.19 -7.85 5.98
CA ARG A 55 -17.96 -7.10 6.99
C ARG A 55 -19.45 -7.40 6.93
N ARG A 56 -20.04 -7.48 5.73
CA ARG A 56 -21.46 -7.84 5.55
C ARG A 56 -21.76 -9.23 6.10
N ASP A 57 -20.87 -10.18 5.85
CA ASP A 57 -21.06 -11.60 6.19
C ASP A 57 -20.54 -11.97 7.59
N GLY A 58 -19.98 -11.00 8.34
CA GLY A 58 -19.44 -11.22 9.69
C GLY A 58 -18.15 -12.06 9.72
N ILE A 59 -17.42 -12.11 8.60
CA ILE A 59 -16.18 -12.87 8.44
C ILE A 59 -14.98 -11.93 8.63
N ALA A 60 -13.88 -12.45 9.17
CA ALA A 60 -12.65 -11.69 9.28
C ALA A 60 -12.03 -11.42 7.89
N VAL A 61 -11.54 -10.20 7.69
CA VAL A 61 -10.83 -9.81 6.46
C VAL A 61 -9.45 -10.47 6.45
N ASP A 62 -9.01 -10.98 5.30
CA ASP A 62 -7.63 -11.48 5.14
C ASP A 62 -6.63 -10.35 5.41
N ARG A 63 -5.57 -10.66 6.17
CA ARG A 63 -4.46 -9.74 6.48
C ARG A 63 -3.68 -9.33 5.24
N LEU A 64 -3.84 -10.05 4.13
CA LEU A 64 -3.24 -9.73 2.84
C LEU A 64 -4.07 -8.77 1.99
N ASN A 65 -5.25 -8.33 2.45
CA ASN A 65 -6.01 -7.27 1.80
C ASN A 65 -5.33 -5.92 2.07
N LEU A 66 -4.80 -5.33 1.01
CA LEU A 66 -4.01 -4.10 1.03
C LEU A 66 -4.76 -3.04 0.22
N PHE A 67 -5.65 -2.32 0.87
CA PHE A 67 -6.29 -1.11 0.33
C PHE A 67 -6.02 0.07 1.27
N PRO A 68 -5.94 1.31 0.73
CA PRO A 68 -5.71 2.49 1.56
C PRO A 68 -6.83 2.69 2.58
N THR A 69 -6.46 3.01 3.82
CA THR A 69 -7.41 3.28 4.90
C THR A 69 -7.70 4.78 5.04
N VAL A 70 -8.57 5.13 5.99
CA VAL A 70 -8.83 6.54 6.32
C VAL A 70 -7.58 7.20 6.87
N GLU A 71 -6.83 6.49 7.72
CA GLU A 71 -5.59 6.96 8.32
C GLU A 71 -4.53 7.29 7.25
N ASP A 72 -4.41 6.45 6.21
CA ASP A 72 -3.54 6.73 5.05
C ASP A 72 -3.95 8.03 4.34
N GLY A 73 -5.26 8.27 4.21
CA GLY A 73 -5.80 9.50 3.61
C GLY A 73 -5.48 10.74 4.45
N VAL A 74 -5.68 10.67 5.78
CA VAL A 74 -5.37 11.78 6.68
C VAL A 74 -3.86 12.07 6.68
N LEU A 75 -3.01 11.05 6.61
CA LEU A 75 -1.56 11.22 6.47
C LEU A 75 -1.18 11.94 5.18
N GLY A 76 -1.84 11.61 4.07
CA GLY A 76 -1.66 12.32 2.80
C GLY A 76 -1.99 13.82 2.90
N VAL A 77 -3.10 14.16 3.55
CA VAL A 77 -3.47 15.57 3.78
C VAL A 77 -2.46 16.27 4.70
N LYS A 78 -2.04 15.63 5.79
CA LYS A 78 -1.05 16.21 6.71
C LYS A 78 0.31 16.42 6.06
N PHE A 79 0.69 15.54 5.15
CA PHE A 79 1.91 15.71 4.36
C PHE A 79 1.83 16.95 3.47
N VAL A 80 0.72 17.16 2.74
CA VAL A 80 0.53 18.35 1.90
C VAL A 80 0.59 19.64 2.73
N ASP A 81 -0.08 19.65 3.88
CA ASP A 81 -0.04 20.75 4.86
C ASP A 81 1.39 21.09 5.29
N ALA A 82 2.16 20.07 5.71
CA ALA A 82 3.55 20.26 6.13
C ALA A 82 4.48 20.74 4.99
N VAL A 83 4.22 20.32 3.75
CA VAL A 83 4.95 20.82 2.57
C VAL A 83 4.69 22.31 2.34
N VAL A 84 3.45 22.76 2.51
CA VAL A 84 3.09 24.18 2.40
C VAL A 84 3.75 24.99 3.52
N ASP A 85 3.71 24.51 4.77
CA ASP A 85 4.37 25.17 5.92
C ASP A 85 5.88 25.29 5.72
N SER A 86 6.50 24.25 5.18
CA SER A 86 7.94 24.26 4.85
C SER A 86 8.25 25.31 3.79
N HIS A 87 7.44 25.39 2.73
CA HIS A 87 7.61 26.41 1.68
C HIS A 87 7.49 27.83 2.23
N LEU A 88 6.50 28.10 3.09
CA LEU A 88 6.31 29.40 3.73
C LEU A 88 7.45 29.73 4.73
N SER A 89 8.14 28.72 5.22
CA SER A 89 9.29 28.82 6.15
C SER A 89 10.64 28.69 5.43
N ASP A 90 10.71 29.07 4.15
CA ASP A 90 11.94 29.05 3.34
C ASP A 90 12.65 27.68 3.29
N GLY A 91 11.86 26.59 3.25
CA GLY A 91 12.36 25.22 3.18
C GLY A 91 12.81 24.63 4.52
N ALA A 92 12.42 25.22 5.64
CA ALA A 92 12.70 24.65 6.95
C ALA A 92 12.05 23.26 7.14
N TRP A 93 12.68 22.42 7.96
CA TRP A 93 12.10 21.13 8.36
C TRP A 93 10.84 21.35 9.20
N VAL A 94 9.74 20.71 8.79
CA VAL A 94 8.44 20.76 9.48
C VAL A 94 8.00 19.34 9.85
N ASN A 95 7.30 19.21 10.98
CA ASN A 95 6.77 17.94 11.45
C ASN A 95 5.51 17.54 10.66
N ALA A 96 5.57 16.39 9.98
CA ALA A 96 4.46 15.81 9.21
C ALA A 96 3.82 14.58 9.90
N THR A 97 4.07 14.39 11.19
CA THR A 97 3.55 13.27 11.98
C THR A 97 2.10 13.54 12.38
N LEU A 98 1.28 12.50 12.36
CA LEU A 98 -0.07 12.53 12.91
C LEU A 98 -0.07 12.08 14.37
N ASP A 99 -0.60 12.93 15.25
CA ASP A 99 -0.95 12.54 16.61
C ASP A 99 -2.36 11.93 16.62
N LEU A 100 -2.40 10.60 16.46
CA LEU A 100 -3.65 9.83 16.47
C LEU A 100 -4.20 9.60 17.89
N SER A 101 -3.49 10.00 18.95
CA SER A 101 -3.95 9.81 20.34
C SER A 101 -5.25 10.55 20.65
N ARG A 102 -5.61 11.56 19.85
CA ARG A 102 -6.83 12.37 19.99
C ARG A 102 -8.06 11.79 19.27
N LEU A 103 -7.90 10.75 18.46
CA LEU A 103 -9.01 10.15 17.68
C LEU A 103 -9.64 8.92 18.36
N THR A 104 -9.04 8.41 19.45
CA THR A 104 -9.51 7.23 20.19
C THR A 104 -10.50 7.54 21.32
N GLU A 105 -10.96 8.79 21.46
CA GLU A 105 -11.90 9.23 22.51
C GLU A 105 -13.39 9.22 22.08
N VAL A 106 -13.75 8.51 21.00
CA VAL A 106 -15.16 8.34 20.57
C VAL A 106 -15.52 6.87 20.44
#